data_AF-W9XGE8-F1
#
_entry.id   AF-W9XGE8-F1
#
_cell.length_a   1.000
_cell.length_b   1.000
_cell.length_c   1.000
_cell.angle_alpha   90.00
_cell.angle_beta   90.00
_cell.angle_gamma   90.00
#
_symmetry.space_group_name_H-M   'P 1'
#
loop_
_entity.id
_entity.type
_entity.pdbx_description
1 polymer ?
#
loop_
_entity_poly.entity_id
_entity_poly.type
_entity_poly.pdbx_seq_one_letter_code
_entity_poly.pdbx_strand_id
1 'polypeptide(L)'
;MRDLISFKPSRSRISLIAGLFHTLQGTWNLDRKLQSDDPTAPSGRCSGKATFTPTPPSAVIDSDGKLQLADAELLYHEQGEFEMATATAAQQSPLPLKFPFSRKYIWRLKRLDDGDDALTISVWFTKPGTNMIDYLFHQIDLPLSQDDGDDTDTDTVLLLHGTGGHLCVADFYSTAYSFSLSRTAGPSATAMLSSWSTLHEVRGPKKDQVIETKFTRA
;
A
#
# COMPACT_ATOMS: atom_id res chain seq x y z
N MET A 1 33.82 -18.07 17.10
CA MET A 1 32.69 -18.79 16.48
C MET A 1 31.48 -17.94 16.79
N ARG A 2 30.93 -17.23 15.79
CA ARG A 2 29.88 -16.22 15.99
C ARG A 2 28.54 -16.94 16.04
N ASP A 3 27.83 -16.82 17.15
CA ASP A 3 26.48 -17.34 17.31
C ASP A 3 25.53 -16.64 16.33
N LEU A 4 24.93 -17.43 15.45
CA LEU A 4 23.83 -17.03 14.59
C LEU A 4 22.57 -16.97 15.47
N ILE A 5 22.19 -15.75 15.88
CA ILE A 5 20.91 -15.50 16.55
C ILE A 5 19.79 -15.75 15.52
N SER A 6 19.14 -16.91 15.63
CA SER A 6 17.92 -17.24 14.89
C SER A 6 16.77 -16.40 15.44
N PHE A 7 16.23 -15.52 14.61
CA PHE A 7 15.21 -14.54 14.96
C PHE A 7 13.80 -15.08 14.66
N LYS A 8 13.28 -15.97 15.52
CA LYS A 8 11.88 -16.43 15.39
C LYS A 8 10.92 -15.23 15.53
N PRO A 9 10.04 -14.94 14.57
CA PRO A 9 9.05 -13.90 14.75
C PRO A 9 8.04 -14.29 15.83
N SER A 10 7.64 -13.32 16.65
CA SER A 10 6.64 -13.53 17.68
C SER A 10 5.27 -13.80 17.06
N ARG A 11 4.44 -14.64 17.68
CA ARG A 11 3.03 -14.87 17.28
C ARG A 11 2.23 -13.56 17.14
N SER A 12 2.64 -12.52 17.87
CA SER A 12 2.09 -11.16 17.77
C SER A 12 2.31 -10.54 16.38
N ARG A 13 3.49 -10.71 15.79
CA ARG A 13 3.87 -10.15 14.47
C ARG A 13 2.96 -10.66 13.34
N ILE A 14 2.78 -11.97 13.27
CA ILE A 14 1.95 -12.64 12.26
C ILE A 14 0.49 -12.18 12.40
N SER A 15 -0.03 -12.19 13.62
CA SER A 15 -1.39 -11.75 13.90
C SER A 15 -1.61 -10.28 13.52
N LEU A 16 -0.62 -9.42 13.76
CA LEU A 16 -0.71 -8.00 13.43
C LEU A 16 -0.72 -7.75 11.93
N ILE A 17 0.19 -8.38 11.16
CA ILE A 17 0.22 -8.22 9.69
C ILE A 17 -1.04 -8.81 9.05
N ALA A 18 -1.47 -9.99 9.49
CA ALA A 18 -2.72 -10.57 9.03
C ALA A 18 -3.91 -9.67 9.37
N GLY A 19 -3.99 -9.15 10.60
CA GLY A 19 -5.04 -8.23 11.03
C GLY A 19 -5.06 -6.93 10.22
N LEU A 20 -3.89 -6.33 9.99
CA LEU A 20 -3.73 -5.17 9.12
C LEU A 20 -4.30 -5.46 7.73
N PHE A 21 -3.91 -6.57 7.11
CA PHE A 21 -4.38 -6.94 5.77
C PHE A 21 -5.91 -7.09 5.72
N HIS A 22 -6.51 -7.80 6.67
CA HIS A 22 -7.97 -7.99 6.69
C HIS A 22 -8.72 -6.68 6.95
N THR A 23 -8.16 -5.79 7.78
CA THR A 23 -8.79 -4.50 8.07
C THR A 23 -8.69 -3.51 6.91
N LEU A 24 -7.88 -3.74 5.87
CA LEU A 24 -7.93 -2.93 4.63
C LEU A 24 -9.28 -3.03 3.91
N GLN A 25 -10.03 -4.12 4.10
CA GLN A 25 -11.30 -4.35 3.43
C GLN A 25 -12.31 -3.21 3.61
N GLY A 26 -13.16 -3.04 2.60
CA GLY A 26 -14.18 -2.00 2.56
C GLY A 26 -13.73 -0.78 1.77
N THR A 27 -14.40 0.35 2.00
CA THR A 27 -14.24 1.57 1.21
C THR A 27 -13.56 2.67 2.01
N TRP A 28 -12.69 3.40 1.34
CA TRP A 28 -11.88 4.49 1.85
C TRP A 28 -12.11 5.74 1.01
N ASN A 29 -12.18 6.89 1.66
CA ASN A 29 -11.99 8.17 1.00
C ASN A 29 -10.52 8.30 0.63
N LEU A 30 -10.24 8.70 -0.61
CA LEU A 30 -8.91 8.88 -1.17
C LEU A 30 -8.69 10.36 -1.43
N ASP A 31 -7.63 10.91 -0.83
CA ASP A 31 -7.12 12.24 -1.15
C ASP A 31 -5.65 12.15 -1.54
N ARG A 32 -5.31 12.58 -2.75
CA ARG A 32 -3.97 12.42 -3.32
C ARG A 32 -3.44 13.75 -3.81
N LYS A 33 -2.21 14.07 -3.42
CA LYS A 33 -1.43 15.16 -4.01
C LYS A 33 -0.40 14.56 -4.97
N LEU A 34 -0.39 15.05 -6.21
CA LEU A 34 0.58 14.72 -7.24
C LEU A 34 1.43 15.95 -7.52
N GLN A 35 2.74 15.84 -7.30
CA GLN A 35 3.71 16.87 -7.63
C GLN A 35 4.76 16.28 -8.56
N SER A 36 5.04 17.00 -9.64
CA SER A 36 6.07 16.67 -10.62
C SER A 36 6.96 17.88 -10.82
N ASP A 37 8.28 17.68 -10.76
CA ASP A 37 9.24 18.74 -11.06
C ASP A 37 9.46 18.89 -12.57
N ASP A 38 9.05 17.90 -13.38
CA ASP A 38 8.92 18.03 -14.84
C ASP A 38 7.68 18.89 -15.20
N PRO A 39 7.85 20.07 -15.82
CA PRO A 39 6.75 20.97 -16.19
C PRO A 39 5.83 20.42 -17.29
N THR A 40 6.24 19.35 -17.99
CA THR A 40 5.41 18.67 -18.99
C THR A 40 4.53 17.58 -18.39
N ALA A 41 4.78 17.21 -17.14
CA ALA A 41 4.00 16.23 -16.42
C ALA A 41 2.95 16.90 -15.50
N PRO A 42 1.76 16.32 -15.38
CA PRO A 42 0.67 16.94 -14.65
C PRO A 42 0.94 16.91 -13.14
N SER A 43 0.88 18.08 -12.51
CA SER A 43 0.71 18.21 -11.05
C SER A 43 -0.75 18.51 -10.73
N GLY A 44 -1.20 18.17 -9.52
CA GLY A 44 -2.59 18.42 -9.13
C GLY A 44 -3.04 17.60 -7.93
N ARG A 45 -4.35 17.47 -7.78
CA ARG A 45 -4.98 16.74 -6.67
C ARG A 45 -5.98 15.73 -7.19
N CYS A 46 -5.94 14.49 -6.70
CA CYS A 46 -7.03 13.54 -6.91
C CYS A 46 -7.89 13.44 -5.66
N SER A 47 -9.20 13.41 -5.82
CA SER A 47 -10.13 13.06 -4.75
C SER A 47 -11.10 11.99 -5.25
N GLY A 48 -11.38 10.99 -4.42
CA GLY A 48 -12.20 9.87 -4.83
C GLY A 48 -12.39 8.83 -3.74
N LYS A 49 -12.64 7.59 -4.18
CA LYS A 49 -12.77 6.43 -3.29
C LYS A 49 -11.83 5.32 -3.73
N ALA A 50 -11.36 4.56 -2.76
CA ALA A 50 -10.69 3.29 -2.95
C ALA A 50 -11.43 2.19 -2.22
N THR A 51 -11.63 1.05 -2.88
CA THR A 51 -12.30 -0.11 -2.28
C THR A 51 -11.39 -1.32 -2.35
N PHE A 52 -11.29 -2.03 -1.23
CA PHE A 52 -10.66 -3.35 -1.14
C PHE A 52 -11.74 -4.42 -1.04
N THR A 53 -11.83 -5.28 -2.06
CA THR A 53 -12.80 -6.37 -2.13
C THR A 53 -12.09 -7.72 -2.05
N PRO A 54 -12.45 -8.60 -1.11
CA PRO A 54 -11.92 -9.96 -1.07
C PRO A 54 -12.17 -10.74 -2.36
N THR A 55 -11.15 -11.43 -2.85
CA THR A 55 -11.24 -12.32 -4.01
C THR A 55 -10.63 -13.68 -3.68
N PRO A 56 -11.03 -14.76 -4.38
CA PRO A 56 -10.29 -16.01 -4.33
C PRO A 56 -8.83 -15.78 -4.75
N PRO A 57 -7.83 -16.27 -4.00
CA PRO A 57 -6.43 -16.06 -4.35
C PRO A 57 -6.09 -16.54 -5.76
N SER A 58 -5.51 -15.64 -6.54
CA SER A 58 -5.08 -15.92 -7.90
C SER A 58 -3.88 -16.87 -7.90
N ALA A 59 -3.90 -17.83 -8.83
CA ALA A 59 -2.77 -18.68 -9.14
C ALA A 59 -1.66 -17.87 -9.83
N VAL A 60 -0.44 -17.90 -9.28
CA VAL A 60 0.75 -17.30 -9.90
C VAL A 60 1.81 -18.37 -10.07
N ILE A 61 2.44 -18.41 -11.24
CA ILE A 61 3.61 -19.26 -11.50
C ILE A 61 4.86 -18.41 -11.24
N ASP A 62 5.76 -18.88 -10.39
CA ASP A 62 7.04 -18.20 -10.14
C ASP A 62 8.06 -18.49 -11.26
N SER A 63 9.26 -17.90 -11.13
CA SER A 63 10.34 -18.07 -12.11
C SER A 63 10.81 -19.52 -12.28
N ASP A 64 10.60 -20.36 -11.27
CA ASP A 64 10.98 -21.77 -11.28
C ASP A 64 9.85 -22.67 -11.83
N GLY A 65 8.74 -22.07 -12.29
CA GLY A 65 7.60 -22.78 -12.83
C GLY A 65 6.69 -23.38 -11.77
N LYS A 66 6.88 -23.06 -10.48
CA LYS A 66 6.08 -23.59 -9.39
C LYS A 66 4.83 -22.74 -9.20
N LEU A 67 3.69 -23.41 -8.99
CA LEU A 67 2.43 -22.76 -8.66
C LEU A 67 2.47 -22.23 -7.22
N GLN A 68 2.18 -20.94 -7.09
CA GLN A 68 2.14 -20.19 -5.84
C GLN A 68 0.75 -19.62 -5.63
N LEU A 69 0.11 -20.04 -4.54
CA LEU A 69 -1.12 -19.45 -4.03
C LEU A 69 -0.80 -18.50 -2.87
N ALA A 70 -1.65 -17.50 -2.69
CA ALA A 70 -1.60 -16.62 -1.53
C ALA A 70 -2.62 -17.12 -0.51
N ASP A 71 -2.42 -16.75 0.75
CA ASP A 71 -3.35 -17.09 1.83
C ASP A 71 -4.63 -16.26 1.73
N ALA A 72 -4.52 -15.01 1.28
CA ALA A 72 -5.65 -14.12 1.03
C ALA A 72 -5.34 -13.12 -0.09
N GLU A 73 -6.39 -12.63 -0.74
CA GLU A 73 -6.30 -11.67 -1.84
C GLU A 73 -7.40 -10.60 -1.75
N LEU A 74 -7.03 -9.35 -2.01
CA LEU A 74 -7.94 -8.22 -2.14
C LEU A 74 -7.74 -7.56 -3.51
N LEU A 75 -8.83 -7.36 -4.24
CA LEU A 75 -8.88 -6.43 -5.36
C LEU A 75 -8.99 -5.02 -4.80
N TYR A 76 -7.93 -4.22 -4.98
CA TYR A 76 -7.95 -2.78 -4.79
C TYR A 76 -8.45 -2.11 -6.06
N HIS A 77 -9.46 -1.23 -5.93
CA HIS A 77 -9.94 -0.40 -7.02
C HIS A 77 -10.11 1.04 -6.53
N GLU A 78 -9.39 1.97 -7.14
CA GLU A 78 -9.58 3.41 -6.95
C GLU A 78 -10.24 4.06 -8.14
N GLN A 79 -11.04 5.09 -7.85
CA GLN A 79 -11.66 5.95 -8.84
C GLN A 79 -12.01 7.31 -8.25
N GLY A 80 -12.02 8.33 -9.09
CA GLY A 80 -12.39 9.68 -8.70
C GLY A 80 -12.06 10.71 -9.78
N GLU A 81 -11.83 11.94 -9.35
CA GLU A 81 -11.46 13.05 -10.22
C GLU A 81 -10.06 13.55 -9.88
N PHE A 82 -9.29 13.84 -10.92
CA PHE A 82 -8.02 14.54 -10.87
C PHE A 82 -8.25 15.99 -11.29
N GLU A 83 -7.93 16.92 -10.41
CA GLU A 83 -7.91 18.36 -10.65
C GLU A 83 -6.47 18.80 -10.95
N MET A 84 -6.23 19.27 -12.18
CA MET A 84 -4.91 19.69 -12.64
C MET A 84 -4.55 21.06 -12.07
N ALA A 85 -3.34 21.19 -11.52
CA ALA A 85 -2.79 22.48 -11.12
C ALA A 85 -2.52 23.33 -12.36
N THR A 86 -2.99 24.57 -12.37
CA THR A 86 -2.75 25.49 -13.49
C THR A 86 -1.32 26.01 -13.47
N ALA A 87 -0.59 25.80 -14.57
CA ALA A 87 0.72 26.42 -14.78
C ALA A 87 0.51 27.89 -15.15
N THR A 88 0.66 28.78 -14.18
CA THR A 88 0.77 30.25 -14.29
C THR A 88 -0.51 31.05 -14.64
N ALA A 89 -0.61 32.21 -14.01
CA ALA A 89 -1.73 33.16 -14.01
C ALA A 89 -2.00 33.89 -15.35
N ALA A 90 -1.75 33.26 -16.50
CA ALA A 90 -1.78 33.92 -17.81
C ALA A 90 -2.81 33.34 -18.81
N GLN A 91 -3.61 32.34 -18.43
CA GLN A 91 -4.70 31.84 -19.29
C GLN A 91 -6.05 31.88 -18.57
N GLN A 92 -6.99 32.54 -19.23
CA GLN A 92 -8.33 32.94 -18.79
C GLN A 92 -9.32 31.76 -18.68
N SER A 93 -8.90 30.60 -18.17
CA SER A 93 -9.85 29.54 -17.79
C SER A 93 -10.16 29.67 -16.29
N PRO A 94 -11.35 30.13 -15.89
CA PRO A 94 -11.68 30.35 -14.48
C PRO A 94 -11.94 29.05 -13.70
N LEU A 95 -12.02 27.90 -14.39
CA LEU A 95 -12.32 26.59 -13.79
C LEU A 95 -11.13 25.64 -13.94
N PRO A 96 -10.78 24.90 -12.88
CA PRO A 96 -9.70 23.94 -12.94
C PRO A 96 -10.09 22.75 -13.84
N LEU A 97 -9.15 22.28 -14.66
CA LEU A 97 -9.36 21.13 -15.54
C LEU A 97 -9.46 19.86 -14.69
N LYS A 98 -10.58 19.14 -14.86
CA LYS A 98 -10.86 17.89 -14.14
C LYS A 98 -10.91 16.70 -15.09
N PHE A 99 -10.30 15.59 -14.69
CA PHE A 99 -10.25 14.35 -15.46
C PHE A 99 -10.65 13.17 -14.56
N PRO A 100 -11.49 12.24 -15.03
CA PRO A 100 -11.74 11.02 -14.28
C PRO A 100 -10.46 10.18 -14.24
N PHE A 101 -10.19 9.52 -13.12
CA PHE A 101 -9.16 8.51 -13.02
C PHE A 101 -9.74 7.21 -12.47
N SER A 102 -9.12 6.09 -12.84
CA SER A 102 -9.35 4.81 -12.19
C SER A 102 -8.13 3.92 -12.30
N ARG A 103 -7.79 3.19 -11.23
CA ARG A 103 -6.70 2.22 -11.20
C ARG A 103 -7.07 1.00 -10.37
N LYS A 104 -6.48 -0.14 -10.69
CA LYS A 104 -6.70 -1.40 -9.97
C LYS A 104 -5.39 -2.12 -9.71
N TYR A 105 -5.31 -2.73 -8.52
CA TYR A 105 -4.19 -3.57 -8.10
C TYR A 105 -4.73 -4.79 -7.36
N ILE A 106 -3.93 -5.84 -7.28
CA ILE A 106 -4.19 -7.00 -6.43
C ILE A 106 -3.24 -6.95 -5.24
N TRP A 107 -3.78 -6.97 -4.03
CA TRP A 107 -3.02 -7.06 -2.78
C TRP A 107 -3.11 -8.49 -2.27
N ARG A 108 -1.96 -9.11 -1.98
CA ARG A 108 -1.89 -10.50 -1.52
C ARG A 108 -1.19 -10.59 -0.17
N LEU A 109 -1.76 -11.40 0.71
CA LEU A 109 -1.12 -11.85 1.94
C LEU A 109 -0.58 -13.26 1.70
N LYS A 110 0.69 -13.50 1.99
CA LYS A 110 1.31 -14.82 1.83
C LYS A 110 2.28 -15.13 2.96
N ARG A 111 2.24 -16.35 3.46
CA ARG A 111 3.28 -16.93 4.32
C ARG A 111 4.50 -17.33 3.50
N LEU A 112 5.68 -16.98 3.98
CA LEU A 112 6.95 -17.37 3.37
C LEU A 112 7.34 -18.78 3.84
N ASP A 113 7.86 -19.59 2.91
CA ASP A 113 8.25 -20.98 3.13
C ASP A 113 9.63 -21.12 3.82
N ASP A 114 10.31 -20.01 4.13
CA ASP A 114 11.74 -19.98 4.54
C ASP A 114 12.02 -20.41 5.99
N GLY A 115 11.04 -21.02 6.66
CA GLY A 115 11.21 -21.63 7.98
C GLY A 115 11.01 -20.69 9.16
N ASP A 116 10.80 -19.39 8.92
CA ASP A 116 10.62 -18.40 9.98
C ASP A 116 9.19 -17.85 10.08
N ASP A 117 8.16 -18.54 9.58
CA ASP A 117 6.74 -18.20 9.85
C ASP A 117 6.40 -16.71 9.52
N ALA A 118 7.07 -16.14 8.53
CA ALA A 118 6.93 -14.74 8.15
C ALA A 118 5.76 -14.52 7.18
N LEU A 119 5.01 -13.43 7.36
CA LEU A 119 3.99 -12.98 6.41
C LEU A 119 4.54 -11.83 5.56
N THR A 120 4.21 -11.83 4.28
CA THR A 120 4.45 -10.71 3.37
C THR A 120 3.13 -10.21 2.81
N ILE A 121 3.04 -8.89 2.63
CA ILE A 121 2.02 -8.26 1.80
C ILE A 121 2.68 -7.87 0.49
N SER A 122 2.08 -8.24 -0.65
CA SER A 122 2.58 -7.87 -1.97
C SER A 122 1.50 -7.19 -2.80
N VAL A 123 1.91 -6.23 -3.62
CA VAL A 123 1.03 -5.48 -4.52
C VAL A 123 1.37 -5.88 -5.95
N TRP A 124 0.36 -6.17 -6.74
CA TRP A 124 0.48 -6.67 -8.11
C TRP A 124 -0.34 -5.80 -9.06
N PHE A 125 0.15 -5.65 -10.27
CA PHE A 125 -0.62 -5.05 -11.34
C PHE A 125 -1.80 -5.95 -11.73
N THR A 126 -2.85 -5.31 -12.27
CA THR A 126 -3.94 -6.01 -12.95
C THR A 126 -3.73 -5.94 -14.45
N LYS A 127 -4.14 -6.98 -15.18
CA LYS A 127 -4.11 -6.95 -16.64
C LYS A 127 -5.06 -5.86 -17.14
N PRO A 128 -4.65 -5.06 -18.15
CA PRO A 128 -5.45 -3.94 -18.64
C PRO A 128 -6.90 -4.34 -18.94
N GLY A 129 -7.85 -3.56 -18.41
CA GLY A 129 -9.29 -3.77 -18.62
C GLY A 129 -9.90 -4.95 -17.84
N THR A 130 -9.14 -5.62 -16.97
CA THR A 130 -9.63 -6.78 -16.20
C THR A 130 -9.39 -6.62 -14.70
N ASN A 131 -9.83 -7.60 -13.91
CA ASN A 131 -9.47 -7.76 -12.50
C ASN A 131 -8.44 -8.87 -12.28
N MET A 132 -7.83 -9.39 -13.35
CA MET A 132 -6.89 -10.50 -13.27
C MET A 132 -5.52 -10.00 -12.86
N ILE A 133 -4.85 -10.76 -11.99
CA ILE A 133 -3.45 -10.51 -11.64
C ILE A 133 -2.54 -10.56 -12.87
N ASP A 134 -1.55 -9.68 -12.89
CA ASP A 134 -0.50 -9.65 -13.89
C ASP A 134 0.86 -9.91 -13.21
N TYR A 135 1.79 -8.95 -13.25
CA TYR A 135 3.11 -9.08 -12.63
C TYR A 135 3.21 -8.29 -11.32
N LEU A 136 4.20 -8.66 -10.51
CA LEU A 136 4.49 -8.04 -9.22
C LEU A 136 4.85 -6.56 -9.41
N PHE A 137 4.25 -5.69 -8.59
CA PHE A 137 4.65 -4.29 -8.50
C PHE A 137 5.76 -4.16 -7.45
N HIS A 138 5.45 -4.48 -6.19
CA HIS A 138 6.44 -4.58 -5.11
C HIS A 138 5.89 -5.38 -3.94
N GLN A 139 6.80 -5.80 -3.05
CA GLN A 139 6.48 -6.32 -1.72
C GLN A 139 6.55 -5.19 -0.70
N ILE A 140 5.69 -5.24 0.32
CA ILE A 140 5.70 -4.30 1.44
C ILE A 140 6.50 -4.93 2.57
N ASP A 141 7.66 -4.36 2.84
CA ASP A 141 8.49 -4.70 3.98
C ASP A 141 7.96 -3.99 5.21
N LEU A 142 7.47 -4.75 6.20
CA LEU A 142 6.95 -4.24 7.47
C LEU A 142 7.94 -4.61 8.61
N PRO A 143 8.94 -3.76 8.90
CA PRO A 143 9.76 -3.92 10.10
C PRO A 143 8.89 -3.67 11.33
N LEU A 144 8.83 -4.64 12.23
CA LEU A 144 8.13 -4.54 13.51
C LEU A 144 9.17 -4.60 14.63
N SER A 145 9.25 -3.56 15.46
CA SER A 145 10.13 -3.50 16.63
C SER A 145 9.57 -4.40 17.74
N GLN A 146 10.44 -5.07 18.51
CA GLN A 146 10.00 -5.89 19.65
C GLN A 146 9.35 -5.07 20.78
N ASP A 147 9.63 -3.76 20.85
CA ASP A 147 9.12 -2.85 21.90
C ASP A 147 7.71 -2.29 21.66
N ASP A 148 7.11 -2.49 20.49
CA ASP A 148 5.77 -1.96 20.18
C ASP A 148 4.62 -2.72 20.89
N GLY A 149 4.97 -3.57 21.86
CA GLY A 149 4.07 -4.52 22.50
C GLY A 149 3.79 -4.33 24.00
N ASP A 150 4.48 -3.40 24.69
CA ASP A 150 4.48 -3.37 26.18
C ASP A 150 3.84 -2.13 26.83
N ASP A 151 2.98 -1.39 26.10
CA ASP A 151 2.15 -0.36 26.75
C ASP A 151 0.69 -0.82 26.83
N THR A 152 0.33 -1.36 28.00
CA THR A 152 -1.00 -1.88 28.33
C THR A 152 -1.70 -0.94 29.30
N ASP A 153 -2.28 0.19 28.83
CA ASP A 153 -3.48 0.76 29.50
C ASP A 153 -4.24 1.88 28.78
N THR A 154 -3.98 2.19 27.50
CA THR A 154 -4.68 3.29 26.81
C THR A 154 -5.16 2.92 25.41
N ASP A 155 -6.06 3.73 24.85
CA ASP A 155 -6.45 3.69 23.44
C ASP A 155 -5.22 4.09 22.59
N THR A 156 -4.32 3.13 22.38
CA THR A 156 -3.02 3.36 21.75
C THR A 156 -3.19 3.35 20.23
N VAL A 157 -2.72 4.40 19.57
CA VAL A 157 -2.55 4.41 18.11
C VAL A 157 -1.20 3.77 17.79
N LEU A 158 -1.24 2.60 17.16
CA LEU A 158 -0.04 1.94 16.62
C LEU A 158 0.22 2.44 15.21
N LEU A 159 1.43 2.94 14.96
CA LEU A 159 1.87 3.39 13.64
C LEU A 159 2.80 2.35 13.02
N LEU A 160 2.36 1.71 11.93
CA LEU A 160 3.18 0.76 11.19
C LEU A 160 3.70 1.38 9.92
N HIS A 161 5.02 1.33 9.75
CA HIS A 161 5.68 1.79 8.54
C HIS A 161 6.03 0.61 7.65
N GLY A 162 5.80 0.78 6.36
CA GLY A 162 6.22 -0.19 5.36
C GLY A 162 6.93 0.48 4.19
N THR A 163 7.81 -0.26 3.52
CA THR A 163 8.45 0.21 2.30
C THR A 163 8.33 -0.82 1.19
N GLY A 164 8.29 -0.37 -0.05
CA GLY A 164 8.38 -1.24 -1.22
C GLY A 164 8.85 -0.45 -2.42
N GLY A 165 9.59 -1.08 -3.32
CA GLY A 165 10.09 -0.40 -4.50
C GLY A 165 10.58 -1.35 -5.57
N HIS A 166 10.77 -0.82 -6.76
CA HIS A 166 11.37 -1.53 -7.88
C HIS A 166 11.98 -0.53 -8.86
N LEU A 167 12.98 -0.98 -9.60
CA LEU A 167 13.56 -0.21 -10.69
C LEU A 167 12.70 -0.42 -11.95
N CYS A 168 12.25 0.66 -12.57
CA CYS A 168 11.57 0.61 -13.86
C CYS A 168 12.40 1.38 -14.88
N VAL A 169 13.13 0.62 -15.71
CA VAL A 169 14.07 1.13 -16.71
C VAL A 169 15.15 2.02 -16.06
N ALA A 170 14.93 3.33 -16.02
CA ALA A 170 15.89 4.31 -15.51
C ALA A 170 15.40 5.09 -14.28
N ASP A 171 14.14 4.91 -13.89
CA ASP A 171 13.55 5.59 -12.74
C ASP A 171 13.31 4.58 -11.61
N PHE A 172 13.70 4.94 -10.39
CA PHE A 172 13.46 4.12 -9.20
C PHE A 172 12.13 4.53 -8.56
N TYR A 173 11.23 3.56 -8.42
CA TYR A 173 9.95 3.74 -7.76
C TYR A 173 10.07 3.25 -6.33
N SER A 174 9.92 4.17 -5.37
CA SER A 174 9.87 3.88 -3.95
C SER A 174 8.49 4.21 -3.41
N THR A 175 7.96 3.37 -2.53
CA THR A 175 6.71 3.60 -1.82
C THR A 175 6.95 3.42 -0.34
N ALA A 176 6.65 4.45 0.44
CA ALA A 176 6.48 4.34 1.88
C ALA A 176 4.99 4.23 2.24
N TYR A 177 4.70 3.46 3.27
CA TYR A 177 3.38 3.25 3.85
C TYR A 177 3.39 3.68 5.31
N SER A 178 2.29 4.28 5.76
CA SER A 178 2.05 4.56 7.17
C SER A 178 0.63 4.12 7.51
N PHE A 179 0.49 3.15 8.40
CA PHE A 179 -0.79 2.60 8.83
C PHE A 179 -1.08 3.00 10.28
N SER A 180 -2.20 3.66 10.53
CA SER A 180 -2.63 4.04 11.87
C SER A 180 -3.68 3.06 12.36
N LEU A 181 -3.33 2.24 13.36
CA LEU A 181 -4.24 1.27 13.95
C LEU A 181 -4.71 1.74 15.33
N SER A 182 -6.00 1.65 15.60
CA SER A 182 -6.58 1.85 16.93
C SER A 182 -6.80 0.50 17.62
N ARG A 183 -6.36 0.35 18.87
CA ARG A 183 -6.55 -0.87 19.67
C ARG A 183 -7.53 -0.62 20.81
N THR A 184 -8.68 -1.28 20.78
CA THR A 184 -9.62 -1.24 21.90
C THR A 184 -9.10 -2.08 23.06
N ALA A 185 -9.12 -1.54 24.29
CA ALA A 185 -8.75 -2.28 25.49
C ALA A 185 -9.73 -3.45 25.78
N GLY A 186 -9.21 -4.57 26.28
CA GLY A 186 -10.01 -5.72 26.73
C GLY A 186 -9.43 -7.08 26.33
N PRO A 187 -10.00 -8.19 26.83
CA PRO A 187 -9.51 -9.55 26.60
C PRO A 187 -9.60 -10.05 25.14
N SER A 188 -10.22 -9.26 24.25
CA SER A 188 -10.33 -9.51 22.80
C SER A 188 -9.77 -8.33 21.98
N ALA A 189 -8.77 -7.62 22.50
CA ALA A 189 -8.19 -6.45 21.84
C ALA A 189 -7.70 -6.76 20.41
N THR A 190 -8.41 -6.24 19.40
CA THR A 190 -8.02 -6.31 17.99
C THR A 190 -7.60 -4.92 17.52
N ALA A 191 -6.41 -4.82 16.91
CA ALA A 191 -5.99 -3.60 16.25
C ALA A 191 -6.78 -3.42 14.94
N MET A 192 -7.47 -2.29 14.80
CA MET A 192 -8.24 -1.96 13.60
C MET A 192 -7.62 -0.78 12.87
N LEU A 193 -7.44 -0.90 11.56
CA LEU A 193 -6.94 0.19 10.73
C LEU A 193 -7.97 1.33 10.64
N SER A 194 -7.59 2.51 11.13
CA SER A 194 -8.44 3.73 11.14
C SER A 194 -8.15 4.64 9.94
N SER A 195 -6.88 4.75 9.56
CA SER A 195 -6.40 5.53 8.41
C SER A 195 -5.05 5.01 7.96
N TRP A 196 -4.67 5.32 6.72
CA TRP A 196 -3.33 5.04 6.24
C TRP A 196 -2.94 6.01 5.13
N SER A 197 -1.65 6.08 4.83
CA SER A 197 -1.13 6.88 3.73
C SER A 197 -0.06 6.14 2.95
N THR A 198 0.13 6.58 1.72
CA THR A 198 1.28 6.22 0.89
C THR A 198 2.04 7.45 0.45
N LEU A 199 3.36 7.32 0.36
CA LEU A 199 4.23 8.28 -0.30
C LEU A 199 4.97 7.52 -1.40
N HIS A 200 4.58 7.75 -2.65
CA HIS A 200 5.29 7.21 -3.80
C HIS A 200 6.25 8.27 -4.34
N GLU A 201 7.53 7.95 -4.37
CA GLU A 201 8.58 8.77 -4.97
C GLU A 201 9.12 8.07 -6.22
N VAL A 202 9.15 8.81 -7.32
CA VAL A 202 9.79 8.37 -8.57
C VAL A 202 11.01 9.25 -8.77
N ARG A 203 12.19 8.70 -8.45
CA ARG A 203 13.45 9.41 -8.61
C ARG A 203 14.17 8.93 -9.85
N GLY A 204 14.51 9.85 -10.73
CA GLY A 204 15.20 9.57 -11.98
C GLY A 204 15.11 10.73 -12.96
N PRO A 205 15.88 10.70 -14.06
CA PRO A 205 16.08 11.84 -14.95
C PRO A 205 14.82 12.26 -15.72
N LYS A 206 13.74 11.46 -15.68
CA LYS A 206 12.56 11.67 -16.52
C LYS A 206 11.31 12.16 -15.80
N LYS A 207 11.08 11.71 -14.56
CA LYS A 207 9.75 11.89 -13.95
C LYS A 207 9.72 12.67 -12.67
N ASP A 208 10.84 12.76 -11.94
CA ASP A 208 10.99 13.37 -10.61
C ASP A 208 9.66 13.79 -9.96
N GLN A 209 9.00 12.78 -9.37
CA GLN A 209 7.58 12.84 -9.01
C GLN A 209 7.37 12.37 -7.59
N VAL A 210 6.53 13.09 -6.85
CA VAL A 210 6.10 12.76 -5.50
C VAL A 210 4.59 12.67 -5.47
N ILE A 211 4.08 11.52 -5.03
CA ILE A 211 2.66 11.23 -4.92
C ILE A 211 2.33 10.85 -3.48
N GLU A 212 1.68 11.74 -2.76
CA GLU A 212 1.19 11.47 -1.41
C GLU A 212 -0.30 11.13 -1.49
N THR A 213 -0.71 9.99 -0.94
CA THR A 213 -2.13 9.60 -0.85
C THR A 213 -2.52 9.35 0.59
N LYS A 214 -3.64 9.91 1.03
CA LYS A 214 -4.25 9.68 2.33
C LYS A 214 -5.57 8.94 2.16
N PHE A 215 -5.76 7.97 3.04
CA PHE A 215 -6.94 7.12 3.09
C PHE A 215 -7.59 7.21 4.46
N THR A 216 -8.87 7.56 4.47
CA THR A 216 -9.72 7.53 5.68
C THR A 216 -10.94 6.69 5.41
N ARG A 217 -11.57 6.14 6.45
CA ARG A 217 -12.81 5.36 6.27
C ARG A 217 -13.90 6.22 5.59
N ALA A 218 -14.60 5.61 4.63
CA ALA A 218 -15.67 6.24 3.86
C ALA A 218 -17.02 6.26 4.58
#